data_AF-B7TIL6-F1
#
_entry.id   AF-B7TIL6-F1
#
_cell.length_a   1.000
_cell.length_b   1.000
_cell.length_c   1.000
_cell.angle_alpha   90.00
_cell.angle_beta   90.00
_cell.angle_gamma   90.00
#
_symmetry.space_group_name_H-M   'P 1'
#
loop_
_entity.id
_entity.type
_entity.pdbx_description
1 polymer ?
#
loop_
_entity_poly.entity_id
_entity_poly.type
_entity_poly.pdbx_seq_one_letter_code
_entity_poly.pdbx_strand_id
1 'polypeptide(L)'
;SGETSLVLPVLKPTLGNGCVDIAKLTKETGLFTYDSGFTATASCKSAITYIDGEKGVLLYRGYPIEQLAEHSSFLEVAYLLMNGELPRKDEFAKFDDEITHHTMMHESLKNFLGGFHYDAHPMAMLAASVASLSAFYHDTLDLNDLEQRRLAAIRLIAKVPTLAAAVHRYSIGWPIRYPRNNLGYVERFLHMMFEVPSEPLQLNPVVTKALDLLFILHADHEQNASTSTVRLVGSTGANPYASVAAGITALWGPAHGGANEAVLKMLEEIGDAKNVDLVIAKAKTKDKNSPS
;
A
#
# COMPACT_ATOMS: atom_id res chain seq x y z
N SER A 1 -21.74 -28.17 37.40
CA SER A 1 -21.08 -27.68 36.17
C SER A 1 -19.59 -27.74 36.41
N GLY A 2 -18.89 -28.69 35.78
CA GLY A 2 -17.45 -28.84 36.00
C GLY A 2 -16.70 -27.66 35.38
N GLU A 3 -15.70 -27.14 36.09
CA GLU A 3 -14.75 -26.18 35.54
C GLU A 3 -13.90 -26.89 34.46
N THR A 4 -14.08 -26.51 33.20
CA THR A 4 -13.23 -26.97 32.11
C THR A 4 -11.97 -26.11 32.08
N SER A 5 -10.81 -26.71 32.29
CA SER A 5 -9.51 -26.04 32.17
C SER A 5 -8.79 -26.50 30.91
N LEU A 6 -8.15 -25.57 30.20
CA LEU A 6 -7.38 -25.82 28.98
C LEU A 6 -6.02 -25.14 29.09
N VAL A 7 -4.95 -25.89 28.81
CA VAL A 7 -3.59 -25.36 28.75
C VAL A 7 -3.30 -24.98 27.30
N LEU A 8 -3.04 -23.69 27.06
CA LEU A 8 -2.73 -23.16 25.73
C LEU A 8 -1.24 -22.80 25.62
N PRO A 9 -0.57 -23.15 24.50
CA PRO A 9 0.83 -22.76 24.29
C PRO A 9 1.01 -21.25 24.19
N VAL A 10 2.13 -20.75 24.71
CA VAL A 10 2.58 -19.37 24.50
C VAL A 10 3.69 -19.36 23.45
N LEU A 11 3.42 -18.69 22.33
CA LEU A 11 4.37 -18.48 21.23
C LEU A 11 5.24 -17.26 21.54
N LYS A 12 6.56 -17.45 21.47
CA LYS A 12 7.55 -16.38 21.69
C LYS A 12 7.99 -15.77 20.36
N PRO A 13 7.90 -14.45 20.18
CA PRO A 13 8.36 -13.79 18.97
C PRO A 13 9.86 -13.46 19.05
N THR A 14 10.44 -13.02 17.94
CA THR A 14 11.76 -12.37 17.93
C THR A 14 11.69 -10.98 18.58
N LEU A 15 10.64 -10.22 18.27
CA LEU A 15 10.35 -8.88 18.83
C LEU A 15 8.84 -8.74 19.10
N GLY A 16 8.46 -7.93 20.08
CA GLY A 16 7.06 -7.68 20.45
C GLY A 16 6.49 -8.67 21.47
N ASN A 17 5.16 -8.73 21.53
CA ASN A 17 4.43 -9.47 22.56
C ASN A 17 4.31 -10.97 22.24
N GLY A 18 4.35 -11.79 23.29
CA GLY A 18 3.99 -13.21 23.19
C GLY A 18 2.53 -13.40 22.77
N CYS A 19 2.24 -14.46 22.03
CA CYS A 19 0.88 -14.79 21.59
C CYS A 19 0.43 -16.10 22.22
N VAL A 20 -0.84 -16.18 22.66
CA VAL A 20 -1.45 -17.43 23.11
C VAL A 20 -2.03 -18.14 21.89
N ASP A 21 -1.61 -19.37 21.62
CA ASP A 21 -2.16 -20.18 20.52
C ASP A 21 -3.54 -20.74 20.91
N ILE A 22 -4.59 -20.15 20.34
CA ILE A 22 -5.99 -20.52 20.58
C ILE A 22 -6.55 -21.49 19.53
N ALA A 23 -5.74 -22.07 18.64
CA ALA A 23 -6.22 -22.90 17.53
C ALA A 23 -7.06 -24.12 17.97
N LYS A 24 -6.84 -24.62 19.19
CA LYS A 24 -7.59 -25.76 19.75
C LYS A 24 -8.76 -25.36 20.65
N LEU A 25 -8.93 -24.06 20.96
CA LEU A 25 -9.89 -23.56 21.94
C LEU A 25 -11.30 -24.08 21.67
N THR A 26 -11.82 -23.86 20.46
CA THR A 26 -13.18 -24.26 20.10
C THR A 26 -13.36 -25.77 20.08
N LYS A 27 -12.36 -26.50 19.57
CA LYS A 27 -12.42 -27.97 19.49
C LYS A 27 -12.48 -28.61 20.88
N GLU A 28 -11.77 -28.05 21.87
CA GLU A 28 -11.63 -28.63 23.20
C GLU A 28 -12.64 -28.11 24.22
N THR A 29 -13.20 -26.91 24.00
CA THR A 29 -14.12 -26.27 24.97
C THR A 29 -15.50 -25.95 24.42
N GLY A 30 -15.67 -25.94 23.08
CA GLY A 30 -16.87 -25.42 22.43
C GLY A 30 -16.99 -23.89 22.44
N LEU A 31 -15.97 -23.17 22.93
CA LEU A 31 -15.98 -21.71 23.04
C LEU A 31 -15.28 -21.02 21.85
N PHE A 32 -15.67 -19.78 21.59
CA PHE A 32 -14.95 -18.84 20.73
C PHE A 32 -14.41 -17.69 21.56
N THR A 33 -13.37 -17.02 21.06
CA THR A 33 -13.02 -15.68 21.53
C THR A 33 -13.98 -14.66 20.92
N TYR A 34 -14.20 -13.56 21.63
CA TYR A 34 -14.94 -12.41 21.12
C TYR A 34 -14.04 -11.18 21.19
N ASP A 35 -13.55 -10.74 20.04
CA ASP A 35 -12.61 -9.62 19.89
C ASP A 35 -13.02 -8.78 18.67
N SER A 36 -14.04 -7.95 18.85
CA SER A 36 -14.52 -7.05 17.81
C SER A 36 -13.44 -6.03 17.45
N GLY A 37 -12.95 -6.06 16.21
CA GLY A 37 -11.88 -5.19 15.73
C GLY A 37 -10.47 -5.81 15.79
N PHE A 38 -10.34 -7.08 16.21
CA PHE A 38 -9.06 -7.80 16.28
C PHE A 38 -8.00 -7.11 17.16
N THR A 39 -8.44 -6.43 18.23
CA THR A 39 -7.57 -5.62 19.10
C THR A 39 -6.56 -6.45 19.90
N ALA A 40 -6.89 -7.71 20.17
CA ALA A 40 -6.07 -8.64 20.94
C ALA A 40 -5.68 -9.89 20.14
N THR A 41 -5.96 -9.91 18.83
CA THR A 41 -5.81 -11.10 17.98
C THR A 41 -4.67 -10.91 16.97
N ALA A 42 -3.57 -11.63 17.16
CA ALA A 42 -2.53 -11.77 16.14
C ALA A 42 -2.98 -12.78 15.07
N SER A 43 -3.39 -12.27 13.89
CA SER A 43 -3.96 -13.09 12.82
C SER A 43 -2.93 -13.86 11.98
N CYS A 44 -1.63 -13.51 12.09
CA CYS A 44 -0.58 -14.19 11.34
C CYS A 44 0.79 -14.08 12.00
N LYS A 45 1.71 -14.93 11.52
CA LYS A 45 3.16 -14.77 11.71
C LYS A 45 3.72 -13.99 10.54
N SER A 46 4.54 -12.97 10.81
CA SER A 46 5.22 -12.16 9.80
C SER A 46 6.71 -12.02 10.11
N ALA A 47 7.49 -11.78 9.06
CA ALA A 47 8.90 -11.41 9.13
C ALA A 47 9.21 -10.21 8.22
N ILE A 48 8.17 -9.43 7.84
CA ILE A 48 8.28 -8.33 6.89
C ILE A 48 8.57 -7.02 7.62
N THR A 49 7.69 -6.64 8.54
CA THR A 49 7.72 -5.34 9.21
C THR A 49 7.44 -5.52 10.69
N TYR A 50 8.09 -4.72 11.53
CA TYR A 50 7.84 -4.64 12.96
C TYR A 50 7.59 -3.20 13.37
N ILE A 51 6.63 -3.00 14.28
CA ILE A 51 6.24 -1.71 14.84
C ILE A 51 6.23 -1.82 16.37
N ASP A 52 6.90 -0.86 17.03
CA ASP A 52 6.67 -0.54 18.45
C ASP A 52 6.14 0.89 18.53
N GLY A 53 4.81 1.03 18.63
CA GLY A 53 4.14 2.33 18.61
C GLY A 53 4.45 3.21 19.82
N GLU A 54 4.73 2.61 20.98
CA GLU A 54 5.08 3.36 22.20
C GLU A 54 6.47 3.98 22.10
N LYS A 55 7.39 3.29 21.43
CA LYS A 55 8.77 3.75 21.22
C LYS A 55 9.00 4.42 19.86
N GLY A 56 7.99 4.46 19.00
CA GLY A 56 8.10 5.01 17.65
C GLY A 56 9.06 4.24 16.74
N VAL A 57 9.15 2.91 16.88
CA VAL A 57 10.09 2.09 16.10
C VAL A 57 9.44 1.53 14.85
N LEU A 58 9.89 2.03 13.69
CA LEU A 58 9.74 1.56 12.31
C LEU A 58 10.78 0.54 11.82
N LEU A 59 10.54 -0.78 11.70
CA LEU A 59 11.51 -1.69 11.06
C LEU A 59 10.96 -2.40 9.82
N TYR A 60 11.68 -2.32 8.68
CA TYR A 60 11.48 -3.20 7.53
C TYR A 60 12.59 -4.25 7.46
N ARG A 61 12.24 -5.53 7.55
CA ARG A 61 13.18 -6.67 7.59
C ARG A 61 14.29 -6.52 8.64
N GLY A 62 14.00 -5.77 9.72
CA GLY A 62 14.95 -5.47 10.80
C GLY A 62 15.76 -4.17 10.61
N TYR A 63 15.72 -3.55 9.44
CA TYR A 63 16.36 -2.26 9.18
C TYR A 63 15.46 -1.11 9.70
N PRO A 64 15.99 -0.17 10.50
CA PRO A 64 15.26 1.04 10.88
C PRO A 64 14.85 1.87 9.68
N ILE A 65 13.62 2.38 9.70
CA ILE A 65 13.04 3.15 8.60
C ILE A 65 13.86 4.39 8.25
N GLU A 66 14.49 5.02 9.24
CA GLU A 66 15.33 6.21 9.08
C GLU A 66 16.59 5.89 8.25
N GLN A 67 17.17 4.70 8.44
CA GLN A 67 18.33 4.27 7.67
C GLN A 67 17.97 4.00 6.21
N LEU A 68 16.82 3.36 5.98
CA LEU A 68 16.32 3.12 4.62
C LEU A 68 15.96 4.43 3.92
N ALA A 69 15.31 5.35 4.63
CA ALA A 69 14.96 6.68 4.14
C ALA A 69 16.19 7.53 3.75
N GLU A 70 17.32 7.37 4.45
CA GLU A 70 18.54 8.14 4.19
C GLU A 70 19.45 7.50 3.12
N HIS A 71 19.49 6.17 3.06
CA HIS A 71 20.52 5.41 2.33
C HIS A 71 19.99 4.50 1.23
N SER A 72 18.69 4.42 1.01
CA SER A 72 18.09 3.58 -0.03
C SER A 72 17.15 4.39 -0.92
N SER A 73 16.83 3.79 -2.07
CA SER A 73 15.75 4.19 -2.95
C SER A 73 14.49 3.37 -2.68
N PHE A 74 13.31 3.84 -3.11
CA PHE A 74 12.08 3.06 -3.00
C PHE A 74 12.21 1.67 -3.65
N LEU A 75 12.92 1.57 -4.78
CA LEU A 75 13.02 0.32 -5.50
C LEU A 75 13.91 -0.71 -4.78
N GLU A 76 14.95 -0.27 -4.08
CA GLU A 76 15.73 -1.14 -3.17
C GLU A 76 14.88 -1.60 -1.98
N VAL A 77 14.05 -0.72 -1.42
CA VAL A 77 13.12 -1.07 -0.34
C VAL A 77 12.05 -2.05 -0.82
N ALA A 78 11.51 -1.87 -2.03
CA ALA A 78 10.58 -2.83 -2.63
C ALA A 78 11.23 -4.21 -2.82
N TYR A 79 12.49 -4.25 -3.27
CA TYR A 79 13.27 -5.50 -3.34
C TYR A 79 13.44 -6.12 -1.95
N LEU A 80 13.83 -5.33 -0.94
CA LEU A 80 13.99 -5.78 0.44
C LEU A 80 12.71 -6.41 0.99
N LEU A 81 11.58 -5.74 0.81
CA LEU A 81 10.29 -6.21 1.30
C LEU A 81 9.87 -7.51 0.60
N MET A 82 10.16 -7.66 -0.70
CA MET A 82 9.87 -8.89 -1.44
C MET A 82 10.80 -10.06 -1.07
N ASN A 83 12.10 -9.80 -0.96
CA ASN A 83 13.13 -10.86 -0.92
C ASN A 83 13.70 -11.12 0.47
N GLY A 84 13.51 -10.22 1.42
CA GLY A 84 13.97 -10.35 2.81
C GLY A 84 15.29 -9.66 3.12
N GLU A 85 16.12 -9.38 2.11
CA GLU A 85 17.43 -8.74 2.25
C GLU A 85 17.61 -7.62 1.20
N LEU A 86 18.49 -6.66 1.48
CA LEU A 86 18.84 -5.62 0.51
C LEU A 86 19.59 -6.23 -0.68
N PRO A 87 19.34 -5.74 -1.91
CA PRO A 87 19.94 -6.32 -3.11
C PRO A 87 21.44 -6.00 -3.20
N ARG A 88 22.22 -6.93 -3.74
CA ARG A 88 23.53 -6.60 -4.32
C ARG A 88 23.34 -5.83 -5.62
N LYS A 89 24.42 -5.21 -6.11
CA LYS A 89 24.39 -4.35 -7.29
C LYS A 89 23.83 -5.03 -8.56
N ASP A 90 24.18 -6.29 -8.78
CA ASP A 90 23.71 -7.10 -9.91
C ASP A 90 22.24 -7.52 -9.75
N GLU A 91 21.83 -7.87 -8.53
CA GLU A 91 20.44 -8.18 -8.19
C GLU A 91 19.53 -6.96 -8.37
N PHE A 92 19.99 -5.79 -7.93
CA PHE A 92 19.28 -4.53 -8.11
C PHE A 92 19.14 -4.17 -9.58
N ALA A 93 20.24 -4.24 -10.35
CA ALA A 93 20.20 -3.93 -11.79
C ALA A 93 19.21 -4.84 -12.55
N LYS A 94 19.16 -6.14 -12.20
CA LYS A 94 18.18 -7.07 -12.77
C LYS A 94 16.75 -6.72 -12.35
N PHE A 95 16.53 -6.39 -11.08
CA PHE A 95 15.21 -6.03 -10.57
C PHE A 95 14.68 -4.75 -11.20
N ASP A 96 15.53 -3.71 -11.32
CA ASP A 96 15.17 -2.46 -11.99
C ASP A 96 14.85 -2.67 -13.48
N ASP A 97 15.64 -3.50 -14.18
CA ASP A 97 15.37 -3.88 -15.56
C ASP A 97 14.01 -4.60 -15.71
N GLU A 98 13.74 -5.59 -14.85
CA GLU A 98 12.48 -6.31 -14.85
C GLU A 98 11.27 -5.40 -14.60
N ILE A 99 11.38 -4.49 -13.63
CA ILE A 99 10.32 -3.51 -13.31
C ILE A 99 10.11 -2.55 -14.48
N THR A 100 11.20 -1.99 -15.00
CA THR A 100 11.18 -1.04 -16.13
C THR A 100 10.51 -1.64 -17.37
N HIS A 101 10.78 -2.90 -17.69
CA HIS A 101 10.21 -3.58 -18.85
C HIS A 101 8.78 -4.09 -18.63
N HIS A 102 8.21 -3.92 -17.44
CA HIS A 102 6.81 -4.21 -17.13
C HIS A 102 5.95 -2.95 -16.89
N THR A 103 6.47 -1.73 -17.02
CA THR A 103 5.70 -0.50 -16.74
C THR A 103 4.60 -0.21 -17.76
N MET A 104 4.76 -0.65 -19.00
CA MET A 104 3.78 -0.41 -20.06
C MET A 104 2.50 -1.22 -19.84
N MET A 105 1.34 -0.59 -20.05
CA MET A 105 0.04 -1.25 -19.91
C MET A 105 -0.47 -1.72 -21.28
N HIS A 106 -1.34 -2.73 -21.29
CA HIS A 106 -2.01 -3.10 -22.52
C HIS A 106 -2.92 -1.96 -23.00
N GLU A 107 -2.90 -1.63 -24.30
CA GLU A 107 -3.63 -0.46 -24.84
C GLU A 107 -5.14 -0.49 -24.56
N SER A 108 -5.76 -1.67 -24.55
CA SER A 108 -7.19 -1.79 -24.18
C SER A 108 -7.53 -1.24 -22.79
N LEU A 109 -6.56 -1.15 -21.87
CA LEU A 109 -6.76 -0.56 -20.55
C LEU A 109 -6.98 0.96 -20.62
N LYS A 110 -6.44 1.62 -21.65
CA LYS A 110 -6.75 3.02 -21.96
C LYS A 110 -8.23 3.20 -22.31
N ASN A 111 -8.79 2.25 -23.07
CA ASN A 111 -10.22 2.27 -23.40
C ASN A 111 -11.09 1.99 -22.16
N PHE A 112 -10.64 1.09 -21.28
CA PHE A 112 -11.31 0.84 -20.00
C PHE A 112 -11.42 2.10 -19.14
N LEU A 113 -10.34 2.89 -19.04
CA LEU A 113 -10.36 4.18 -18.33
C LEU A 113 -11.39 5.17 -18.92
N GLY A 114 -11.61 5.14 -20.23
CA GLY A 114 -12.62 5.96 -20.90
C GLY A 114 -14.07 5.62 -20.55
N GLY A 115 -14.31 4.51 -19.83
CA GLY A 115 -15.64 4.14 -19.34
C GLY A 115 -16.07 4.87 -18.06
N PHE A 116 -15.15 5.52 -17.35
CA PHE A 116 -15.49 6.30 -16.16
C PHE A 116 -16.11 7.65 -16.53
N HIS A 117 -17.00 8.16 -15.68
CA HIS A 117 -17.39 9.56 -15.78
C HIS A 117 -16.17 10.47 -15.54
N TYR A 118 -16.12 11.65 -16.17
CA TYR A 118 -14.92 12.49 -16.20
C TYR A 118 -14.47 13.00 -14.81
N ASP A 119 -15.40 13.08 -13.85
CA ASP A 119 -15.17 13.49 -12.45
C ASP A 119 -15.11 12.30 -11.47
N ALA A 120 -15.00 11.07 -11.98
CA ALA A 120 -14.91 9.89 -11.14
C ALA A 120 -13.70 10.00 -10.19
N HIS A 121 -13.91 9.61 -8.94
CA HIS A 121 -12.88 9.71 -7.91
C HIS A 121 -11.64 8.88 -8.29
N PRO A 122 -10.41 9.43 -8.23
CA PRO A 122 -9.19 8.72 -8.62
C PRO A 122 -9.01 7.35 -7.95
N MET A 123 -9.30 7.25 -6.65
CA MET A 123 -9.21 5.96 -5.93
C MET A 123 -10.17 4.89 -6.46
N ALA A 124 -11.39 5.26 -6.89
CA ALA A 124 -12.34 4.32 -7.48
C ALA A 124 -11.82 3.81 -8.83
N MET A 125 -11.32 4.72 -9.67
CA MET A 125 -10.73 4.39 -10.96
C MET A 125 -9.49 3.50 -10.81
N LEU A 126 -8.61 3.81 -9.85
CA LEU A 126 -7.39 3.04 -9.58
C LEU A 126 -7.72 1.63 -9.11
N ALA A 127 -8.64 1.47 -8.14
CA ALA A 127 -9.05 0.15 -7.65
C ALA A 127 -9.61 -0.72 -8.79
N ALA A 128 -10.50 -0.17 -9.62
CA ALA A 128 -11.09 -0.88 -10.74
C ALA A 128 -10.05 -1.22 -11.83
N SER A 129 -9.11 -0.32 -12.10
CA SER A 129 -8.07 -0.53 -13.11
C SER A 129 -7.01 -1.54 -12.66
N VAL A 130 -6.70 -1.60 -11.36
CA VAL A 130 -5.85 -2.66 -10.81
C VAL A 130 -6.58 -4.00 -10.84
N ALA A 131 -7.86 -4.06 -10.45
CA ALA A 131 -8.63 -5.29 -10.53
C ALA A 131 -8.72 -5.85 -11.96
N SER A 132 -8.87 -4.97 -12.96
CA SER A 132 -8.99 -5.39 -14.37
C SER A 132 -7.72 -6.01 -14.93
N LEU A 133 -6.53 -5.79 -14.33
CA LEU A 133 -5.30 -6.48 -14.70
C LEU A 133 -5.45 -8.02 -14.64
N SER A 134 -6.31 -8.53 -13.75
CA SER A 134 -6.63 -9.95 -13.68
C SER A 134 -7.20 -10.53 -14.97
N ALA A 135 -7.94 -9.73 -15.75
CA ALA A 135 -8.48 -10.13 -17.05
C ALA A 135 -7.44 -10.10 -18.17
N PHE A 136 -6.33 -9.38 -18.01
CA PHE A 136 -5.24 -9.33 -19.00
C PHE A 136 -4.17 -10.39 -18.77
N TYR A 137 -3.98 -10.80 -17.52
CA TYR A 137 -2.92 -11.73 -17.12
C TYR A 137 -3.46 -13.05 -16.58
N HIS A 138 -4.69 -13.44 -16.95
CA HIS A 138 -5.38 -14.61 -16.41
C HIS A 138 -4.65 -15.94 -16.63
N ASP A 139 -3.74 -15.98 -17.61
CA ASP A 139 -2.94 -17.12 -18.03
C ASP A 139 -1.68 -17.34 -17.16
N THR A 140 -1.35 -16.40 -16.27
CA THR A 140 -0.13 -16.41 -15.44
C THR A 140 -0.43 -16.04 -13.98
N LEU A 141 -1.39 -16.73 -13.36
CA LEU A 141 -1.90 -16.46 -12.01
C LEU A 141 -2.02 -17.69 -11.09
N ASP A 142 -1.30 -18.77 -11.36
CA ASP A 142 -1.23 -19.89 -10.41
C ASP A 142 -0.50 -19.46 -9.13
N LEU A 143 -1.25 -19.41 -8.03
CA LEU A 143 -0.73 -19.02 -6.72
C LEU A 143 0.21 -20.06 -6.09
N ASN A 144 0.25 -21.29 -6.62
CA ASN A 144 1.20 -22.31 -6.15
C ASN A 144 2.56 -22.16 -6.85
N ASP A 145 2.60 -21.59 -8.05
CA ASP A 145 3.81 -21.32 -8.80
C ASP A 145 4.54 -20.09 -8.21
N LEU A 146 5.80 -20.26 -7.82
CA LEU A 146 6.62 -19.20 -7.23
C LEU A 146 6.94 -18.10 -8.25
N GLU A 147 7.23 -18.46 -9.50
CA GLU A 147 7.59 -17.48 -10.54
C GLU A 147 6.37 -16.70 -11.00
N GLN A 148 5.20 -17.32 -11.10
CA GLN A 148 3.97 -16.60 -11.45
C GLN A 148 3.57 -15.60 -10.34
N ARG A 149 3.70 -15.99 -9.07
CA ARG A 149 3.51 -15.06 -7.94
C ARG A 149 4.49 -13.90 -7.97
N ARG A 150 5.78 -14.20 -8.19
CA ARG A 150 6.85 -13.19 -8.29
C ARG A 150 6.56 -12.22 -9.43
N LEU A 151 6.20 -12.74 -10.61
CA LEU A 151 5.88 -11.93 -11.79
C LEU A 151 4.64 -11.06 -11.57
N ALA A 152 3.61 -11.55 -10.89
CA ALA A 152 2.44 -10.75 -10.53
C ALA A 152 2.83 -9.57 -9.62
N ALA A 153 3.71 -9.79 -8.64
CA ALA A 153 4.24 -8.72 -7.79
C ALA A 153 5.08 -7.70 -8.58
N ILE A 154 5.98 -8.15 -9.47
CA ILE A 154 6.74 -7.28 -10.39
C ILE A 154 5.79 -6.43 -11.23
N ARG A 155 4.77 -7.04 -11.84
CA ARG A 155 3.78 -6.32 -12.65
C ARG A 155 3.00 -5.29 -11.84
N LEU A 156 2.64 -5.59 -10.59
CA LEU A 156 1.97 -4.64 -9.70
C LEU A 156 2.86 -3.43 -9.39
N ILE A 157 4.10 -3.65 -8.94
CA ILE A 157 5.05 -2.57 -8.66
C ILE A 157 5.30 -1.73 -9.92
N ALA A 158 5.47 -2.37 -11.08
CA ALA A 158 5.73 -1.67 -12.33
C ALA A 158 4.52 -0.87 -12.86
N LYS A 159 3.30 -1.40 -12.74
CA LYS A 159 2.12 -0.84 -13.43
C LYS A 159 1.28 0.09 -12.57
N VAL A 160 1.28 -0.06 -11.24
CA VAL A 160 0.50 0.83 -10.36
C VAL A 160 0.85 2.31 -10.57
N PRO A 161 2.13 2.72 -10.70
CA PRO A 161 2.46 4.12 -11.02
C PRO A 161 1.91 4.58 -12.37
N THR A 162 1.98 3.73 -13.40
CA THR A 162 1.42 4.03 -14.73
C THR A 162 -0.10 4.20 -14.67
N LEU A 163 -0.78 3.34 -13.91
CA LEU A 163 -2.23 3.42 -13.68
C LEU A 163 -2.61 4.69 -12.92
N ALA A 164 -1.91 4.98 -11.82
CA ALA A 164 -2.16 6.17 -11.01
C ALA A 164 -1.97 7.45 -11.82
N ALA A 165 -0.92 7.52 -12.64
CA ALA A 165 -0.70 8.66 -13.52
C ALA A 165 -1.77 8.78 -14.61
N ALA A 166 -2.18 7.66 -15.23
CA ALA A 166 -3.25 7.67 -16.21
C ALA A 166 -4.59 8.12 -15.61
N VAL A 167 -4.91 7.66 -14.40
CA VAL A 167 -6.10 8.07 -13.64
C VAL A 167 -6.06 9.56 -13.31
N HIS A 168 -4.94 10.07 -12.79
CA HIS A 168 -4.80 11.50 -12.49
C HIS A 168 -5.03 12.35 -13.75
N ARG A 169 -4.39 11.99 -14.86
CA ARG A 169 -4.53 12.72 -16.12
C ARG A 169 -5.94 12.67 -16.67
N TYR A 170 -6.61 11.53 -16.56
CA TYR A 170 -8.02 11.41 -16.92
C TYR A 170 -8.87 12.41 -16.14
N SER A 171 -8.68 12.49 -14.81
CA SER A 171 -9.47 13.39 -13.95
C SER A 171 -9.29 14.87 -14.25
N ILE A 172 -8.18 15.27 -14.89
CA ILE A 172 -7.91 16.66 -15.32
C ILE A 172 -8.04 16.87 -16.84
N GLY A 173 -8.53 15.86 -17.58
CA GLY A 173 -8.72 15.94 -19.03
C GLY A 173 -7.44 15.96 -19.87
N TRP A 174 -6.31 15.52 -19.32
CA TRP A 174 -5.01 15.50 -20.00
C TRP A 174 -4.79 14.19 -20.78
N PRO A 175 -4.04 14.23 -21.91
CA PRO A 175 -3.70 13.02 -22.65
C PRO A 175 -2.76 12.13 -21.84
N ILE A 176 -3.04 10.83 -21.73
CA ILE A 176 -2.18 9.86 -21.02
C ILE A 176 -0.75 9.85 -21.58
N ARG A 177 0.24 9.67 -20.71
CA ARG A 177 1.67 9.58 -21.07
C ARG A 177 2.19 8.17 -20.84
N TYR A 178 3.02 7.71 -21.77
CA TYR A 178 3.72 6.43 -21.66
C TYR A 178 4.91 6.52 -20.71
N PRO A 179 5.27 5.42 -20.04
CA PRO A 179 6.51 5.35 -19.28
C PRO A 179 7.74 5.50 -20.21
N ARG A 180 8.82 6.06 -19.66
CA ARG A 180 10.13 6.18 -20.32
C ARG A 180 11.16 5.33 -19.59
N ASN A 181 11.81 4.43 -20.32
CA ASN A 181 12.77 3.47 -19.73
C ASN A 181 14.09 4.12 -19.31
N ASN A 182 14.45 5.28 -19.88
CA ASN A 182 15.66 6.02 -19.53
C ASN A 182 15.52 6.87 -18.26
N LEU A 183 14.37 6.82 -17.59
CA LEU A 183 14.12 7.50 -16.31
C LEU A 183 14.11 6.47 -15.18
N GLY A 184 14.56 6.87 -13.99
CA GLY A 184 14.41 6.10 -12.76
C GLY A 184 12.94 5.95 -12.35
N TYR A 185 12.67 5.11 -11.35
CA TYR A 185 11.30 4.75 -10.97
C TYR A 185 10.42 5.96 -10.65
N VAL A 186 10.93 6.90 -9.84
CA VAL A 186 10.19 8.08 -9.40
C VAL A 186 10.13 9.15 -10.49
N GLU A 187 11.23 9.39 -11.20
CA GLU A 187 11.27 10.31 -12.33
C GLU A 187 10.28 9.90 -13.41
N ARG A 188 10.17 8.59 -13.67
CA ARG A 188 9.22 8.02 -14.62
C ARG A 188 7.78 8.28 -14.19
N PHE A 189 7.47 8.13 -12.91
CA PHE A 189 6.14 8.45 -12.39
C PHE A 189 5.83 9.95 -12.49
N LEU A 190 6.75 10.83 -12.07
CA LEU A 190 6.58 12.29 -12.18
C LEU A 190 6.43 12.75 -13.64
N HIS A 191 7.22 12.16 -14.54
CA HIS A 191 7.08 12.36 -15.99
C HIS A 191 5.66 12.04 -16.46
N MET A 192 5.15 10.86 -16.09
CA MET A 192 3.82 10.44 -16.49
C MET A 192 2.74 11.36 -15.88
N MET A 193 2.91 11.82 -14.63
CA MET A 193 1.97 12.72 -13.98
C MET A 193 1.91 14.10 -14.65
N PHE A 194 3.07 14.74 -14.85
CA PHE A 194 3.12 16.19 -15.06
C PHE A 194 3.61 16.65 -16.43
N GLU A 195 4.22 15.80 -17.26
CA GLU A 195 4.68 16.28 -18.58
C GLU A 195 3.50 16.64 -19.48
N VAL A 196 3.55 17.82 -20.09
CA VAL A 196 2.63 18.25 -21.14
C VAL A 196 3.31 18.19 -22.52
N PRO A 197 2.55 17.97 -23.62
CA PRO A 197 3.16 17.92 -24.96
C PRO A 197 3.75 19.24 -25.45
N SER A 198 3.34 20.37 -24.86
CA SER A 198 3.67 21.71 -25.31
C SER A 198 5.05 22.21 -24.86
N GLU A 199 5.75 21.51 -23.97
CA GLU A 199 7.07 21.94 -23.49
C GLU A 199 7.96 20.76 -23.03
N PRO A 200 9.29 20.95 -22.97
CA PRO A 200 10.20 19.91 -22.48
C PRO A 200 9.98 19.57 -21.01
N LEU A 201 10.20 18.30 -20.66
CA LEU A 201 10.19 17.85 -19.27
C LEU A 201 11.28 18.55 -18.45
N GLN A 202 10.89 19.16 -17.34
CA GLN A 202 11.81 19.62 -16.30
C GLN A 202 11.41 18.99 -14.96
N LEU A 203 12.23 18.08 -14.46
CA LEU A 203 12.03 17.47 -13.14
C LEU A 203 12.93 18.17 -12.12
N ASN A 204 12.35 18.61 -11.02
CA ASN A 204 13.10 19.16 -9.90
C ASN A 204 13.70 17.98 -9.08
N PRO A 205 15.04 17.90 -8.93
CA PRO A 205 15.69 16.83 -8.16
C PRO A 205 15.20 16.77 -6.70
N VAL A 206 14.85 17.92 -6.11
CA VAL A 206 14.32 18.00 -4.73
C VAL A 206 12.95 17.32 -4.64
N VAL A 207 12.06 17.58 -5.61
CA VAL A 207 10.73 16.96 -5.66
C VAL A 207 10.85 15.45 -5.90
N THR A 208 11.77 15.04 -6.78
CA THR A 208 12.04 13.63 -7.07
C THR A 208 12.51 12.90 -5.82
N LYS A 209 13.51 13.45 -5.11
CA LYS A 209 14.01 12.86 -3.85
C LYS A 209 12.95 12.83 -2.76
N ALA A 210 12.14 13.89 -2.64
CA ALA A 210 11.06 13.93 -1.66
C ALA A 210 10.00 12.86 -1.94
N LEU A 211 9.65 12.63 -3.21
CA LEU A 211 8.67 11.61 -3.57
C LEU A 211 9.21 10.18 -3.38
N ASP A 212 10.49 9.95 -3.67
CA ASP A 212 11.15 8.67 -3.39
C ASP A 212 11.10 8.34 -1.88
N LEU A 213 11.42 9.33 -1.04
CA LEU A 213 11.29 9.22 0.41
C LEU A 213 9.83 8.94 0.83
N LEU A 214 8.85 9.65 0.27
CA LEU A 214 7.44 9.39 0.56
C LEU A 214 7.03 7.96 0.21
N PHE A 215 7.53 7.42 -0.92
CA PHE A 215 7.27 6.04 -1.30
C PHE A 215 7.92 5.05 -0.33
N ILE A 216 9.15 5.29 0.13
CA ILE A 216 9.80 4.47 1.16
C ILE A 216 8.96 4.45 2.44
N LEU A 217 8.55 5.63 2.93
CA LEU A 217 7.80 5.76 4.18
C LEU A 217 6.40 5.13 4.14
N HIS A 218 5.85 4.89 2.94
CA HIS A 218 4.53 4.27 2.75
C HIS A 218 4.62 2.86 2.13
N ALA A 219 5.82 2.27 2.07
CA ALA A 219 6.02 0.99 1.39
C ALA A 219 5.31 -0.19 2.11
N ASP A 220 5.33 -0.21 3.44
CA ASP A 220 4.57 -1.15 4.27
C ASP A 220 4.27 -0.59 5.66
N HIS A 221 3.23 -1.08 6.32
CA HIS A 221 2.89 -0.67 7.69
C HIS A 221 2.20 -1.81 8.46
N GLU A 222 2.81 -3.00 8.42
CA GLU A 222 2.39 -4.18 9.19
C GLU A 222 0.93 -4.60 8.87
N GLN A 223 0.16 -5.09 9.85
CA GLN A 223 -1.20 -5.63 9.70
C GLN A 223 -2.28 -4.54 9.81
N ASN A 224 -2.10 -3.43 9.09
CA ASN A 224 -3.15 -2.42 8.96
C ASN A 224 -4.39 -2.96 8.20
N ALA A 225 -5.47 -2.17 8.17
CA ALA A 225 -6.74 -2.58 7.58
C ALA A 225 -6.60 -3.04 6.11
N SER A 226 -5.91 -2.27 5.27
CA SER A 226 -5.71 -2.64 3.87
C SER A 226 -4.86 -3.89 3.69
N THR A 227 -3.75 -4.04 4.43
CA THR A 227 -2.92 -5.25 4.38
C THR A 227 -3.72 -6.47 4.82
N SER A 228 -4.49 -6.35 5.90
CA SER A 228 -5.37 -7.41 6.39
C SER A 228 -6.45 -7.79 5.36
N THR A 229 -7.03 -6.82 4.65
CA THR A 229 -7.96 -7.08 3.53
C THR A 229 -7.28 -7.85 2.39
N VAL A 230 -6.09 -7.44 1.96
CA VAL A 230 -5.33 -8.15 0.91
C VAL A 230 -5.08 -9.60 1.31
N ARG A 231 -4.64 -9.83 2.57
CA ARG A 231 -4.40 -11.18 3.09
C ARG A 231 -5.68 -12.01 3.17
N LEU A 232 -6.77 -11.43 3.66
CA LEU A 232 -8.06 -12.12 3.79
C LEU A 232 -8.61 -12.52 2.42
N VAL A 233 -8.66 -11.61 1.46
CA VAL A 233 -9.11 -11.90 0.09
C VAL A 233 -8.19 -12.93 -0.57
N GLY A 234 -6.86 -12.74 -0.49
CA GLY A 234 -5.89 -13.68 -1.03
C GLY A 234 -5.99 -15.09 -0.44
N SER A 235 -6.38 -15.23 0.83
CA SER A 235 -6.54 -16.54 1.50
C SER A 235 -7.62 -17.43 0.86
N THR A 236 -8.55 -16.84 0.11
CA THR A 236 -9.58 -17.57 -0.65
C THR A 236 -9.07 -18.16 -1.96
N GLY A 237 -7.82 -17.88 -2.34
CA GLY A 237 -7.27 -18.20 -3.66
C GLY A 237 -7.57 -17.14 -4.72
N ALA A 238 -8.09 -15.98 -4.34
CA ALA A 238 -8.30 -14.85 -5.24
C ALA A 238 -6.97 -14.40 -5.87
N ASN A 239 -7.02 -13.97 -7.14
CA ASN A 239 -5.82 -13.55 -7.85
C ASN A 239 -5.18 -12.29 -7.21
N PRO A 240 -3.85 -12.10 -7.34
CA PRO A 240 -3.14 -11.02 -6.66
C PRO A 240 -3.63 -9.61 -7.02
N TYR A 241 -4.05 -9.38 -8.27
CA TYR A 241 -4.54 -8.07 -8.71
C TYR A 241 -5.88 -7.71 -8.04
N ALA A 242 -6.80 -8.68 -7.94
CA ALA A 242 -8.06 -8.50 -7.22
C ALA A 242 -7.83 -8.31 -5.71
N SER A 243 -6.88 -9.06 -5.12
CA SER A 243 -6.52 -8.88 -3.71
C SER A 243 -5.95 -7.49 -3.44
N VAL A 244 -5.05 -6.98 -4.29
CA VAL A 244 -4.50 -5.61 -4.16
C VAL A 244 -5.58 -4.56 -4.40
N ALA A 245 -6.48 -4.76 -5.37
CA ALA A 245 -7.61 -3.87 -5.58
C ALA A 245 -8.50 -3.77 -4.33
N ALA A 246 -8.75 -4.89 -3.64
CA ALA A 246 -9.46 -4.87 -2.35
C ALA A 246 -8.69 -4.08 -1.29
N GLY A 247 -7.36 -4.22 -1.23
CA GLY A 247 -6.49 -3.38 -0.40
C GLY A 247 -6.64 -1.88 -0.69
N ILE A 248 -6.68 -1.49 -1.97
CA ILE A 248 -6.89 -0.09 -2.39
C ILE A 248 -8.27 0.41 -1.93
N THR A 249 -9.32 -0.41 -2.03
CA THR A 249 -10.66 -0.02 -1.54
C THR A 249 -10.70 0.15 -0.02
N ALA A 250 -10.01 -0.70 0.73
CA ALA A 250 -9.88 -0.56 2.18
C ALA A 250 -9.06 0.70 2.55
N LEU A 251 -8.00 0.99 1.79
CA LEU A 251 -7.18 2.19 1.95
C LEU A 251 -7.95 3.48 1.66
N TRP A 252 -8.87 3.46 0.69
CA TRP A 252 -9.71 4.61 0.36
C TRP A 252 -10.68 5.01 1.49
N GLY A 253 -10.96 4.11 2.44
CA GLY A 253 -11.79 4.40 3.61
C GLY A 253 -11.29 5.66 4.37
N PRO A 254 -12.19 6.60 4.76
CA PRO A 254 -11.80 7.84 5.44
C PRO A 254 -11.02 7.62 6.75
N ALA A 255 -11.30 6.53 7.46
CA ALA A 255 -10.63 6.16 8.71
C ALA A 255 -9.27 5.47 8.52
N HIS A 256 -8.81 5.29 7.28
CA HIS A 256 -7.53 4.68 6.94
C HIS A 256 -6.70 5.63 6.06
N GLY A 257 -6.50 5.33 4.78
CA GLY A 257 -5.70 6.17 3.87
C GLY A 257 -6.38 7.48 3.45
N GLY A 258 -7.71 7.57 3.56
CA GLY A 258 -8.45 8.83 3.32
C GLY A 258 -8.16 9.92 4.36
N ALA A 259 -7.51 9.58 5.48
CA ALA A 259 -7.13 10.55 6.50
C ALA A 259 -6.16 11.62 5.97
N ASN A 260 -5.24 11.26 5.06
CA ASN A 260 -4.32 12.22 4.44
C ASN A 260 -5.06 13.27 3.61
N GLU A 261 -6.06 12.86 2.85
CA GLU A 261 -6.92 13.77 2.08
C GLU A 261 -7.75 14.65 3.03
N ALA A 262 -8.26 14.10 4.14
CA ALA A 262 -8.99 14.87 5.15
C ALA A 262 -8.10 15.91 5.85
N VAL A 263 -6.84 15.58 6.13
CA VAL A 263 -5.86 16.54 6.68
C VAL A 263 -5.56 17.65 5.67
N LEU A 264 -5.36 17.33 4.39
CA LEU A 264 -5.14 18.35 3.36
C LEU A 264 -6.35 19.27 3.20
N LYS A 265 -7.57 18.73 3.16
CA LYS A 265 -8.81 19.53 3.16
C LYS A 265 -8.91 20.43 4.39
N MET A 266 -8.58 19.91 5.57
CA MET A 266 -8.56 20.71 6.79
C MET A 266 -7.53 21.85 6.71
N LEU A 267 -6.33 21.58 6.17
CA LEU A 267 -5.29 22.60 6.00
C LEU A 267 -5.71 23.66 4.97
N GLU A 268 -6.33 23.25 3.86
CA GLU A 268 -6.91 24.17 2.87
C GLU A 268 -8.05 25.01 3.47
N GLU A 269 -8.91 24.41 4.30
CA GLU A 269 -9.99 25.10 5.04
C GLU A 269 -9.44 26.09 6.07
N ILE A 270 -8.32 25.77 6.74
CA ILE A 270 -7.61 26.68 7.64
C ILE A 270 -7.06 27.88 6.84
N GLY A 271 -6.45 27.61 5.69
CA GLY A 271 -5.86 28.61 4.80
C GLY A 271 -4.59 29.26 5.37
N ASP A 272 -4.74 30.18 6.33
CA ASP A 272 -3.66 30.94 6.94
C ASP A 272 -3.39 30.49 8.39
N ALA A 273 -2.13 30.56 8.82
CA ALA A 273 -1.69 30.21 10.17
C ALA A 273 -2.48 30.95 11.28
N LYS A 274 -2.98 32.16 11.01
CA LYS A 274 -3.81 32.94 11.94
C LYS A 274 -5.15 32.29 12.28
N ASN A 275 -5.63 31.37 11.45
CA ASN A 275 -6.92 30.69 11.64
C ASN A 275 -6.81 29.39 12.45
N VAL A 276 -5.59 28.97 12.80
CA VAL A 276 -5.33 27.70 13.51
C VAL A 276 -6.03 27.66 14.87
N ASP A 277 -5.98 28.74 15.65
CA ASP A 277 -6.61 28.80 16.98
C ASP A 277 -8.14 28.62 16.92
N LEU A 278 -8.77 29.17 15.88
CA LEU A 278 -10.22 29.02 15.64
C LEU A 278 -10.60 27.58 15.31
N VAL A 279 -9.77 26.88 14.53
CA VAL A 279 -10.02 25.47 14.17
C VAL A 279 -9.74 24.54 15.35
N ILE A 280 -8.70 24.81 16.15
CA ILE A 280 -8.43 24.08 17.40
C ILE A 280 -9.62 24.21 18.37
N ALA A 281 -10.19 25.42 18.51
CA ALA A 281 -11.36 25.65 19.35
C ALA A 281 -12.61 24.89 18.83
N LYS A 282 -12.81 24.83 17.51
CA LYS A 282 -13.90 24.05 16.88
C LYS A 282 -13.70 22.54 17.04
N ALA A 283 -12.48 22.03 16.93
CA ALA A 283 -12.17 20.62 17.13
C ALA A 283 -12.45 20.16 18.57
N LYS A 284 -11.99 20.95 19.56
CA LYS A 284 -12.23 20.70 21.00
C LYS A 284 -13.71 20.74 21.41
N THR A 285 -14.57 21.37 20.62
CA THR A 285 -16.02 21.44 20.87
C THR A 285 -16.80 20.33 20.18
N LYS A 286 -16.34 19.83 19.02
CA LYS A 286 -16.93 18.66 18.35
C LYS A 286 -16.76 17.36 19.14
N ASP A 287 -15.60 17.13 19.77
CA ASP A 287 -15.35 15.92 20.58
C ASP A 287 -16.29 15.76 21.79
N LYS A 288 -16.95 16.84 22.24
CA LYS A 288 -17.90 16.77 23.37
C LYS A 288 -19.30 16.29 22.99
N ASN A 289 -19.64 16.22 21.71
CA ASN A 289 -21.00 15.95 21.23
C ASN A 289 -21.11 14.75 20.26
N SER A 290 -20.05 13.95 20.10
CA SER A 290 -20.13 12.72 19.29
C SER A 290 -20.53 11.53 20.17
N PRO A 291 -21.66 10.85 19.91
CA PRO A 291 -21.93 9.55 20.50
C PRO A 291 -20.95 8.52 19.90
N SER A 292 -20.47 7.62 20.76
CA SER A 292 -19.64 6.44 20.43
C SER A 292 -20.28 5.51 19.41
#